data_AF-A0A8C3SLP3-F1
#
_entry.id   AF-A0A8C3SLP3-F1
#
_cell.length_a   1.000
_cell.length_b   1.000
_cell.length_c   1.000
_cell.angle_alpha   90.00
_cell.angle_beta   90.00
_cell.angle_gamma   90.00
#
_symmetry.space_group_name_H-M   'P 1'
#
loop_
_entity.id
_entity.type
_entity.pdbx_description
1 polymer ?
#
loop_
_entity_poly.entity_id
_entity_poly.type
_entity_poly.pdbx_seq_one_letter_code
_entity_poly.pdbx_strand_id
1 'polypeptide(L)'
;TVKSAQQWQAGSGCLSPLLSRPLFAAPRCNASEERRSGWQSEHRGQSSLPSGNACICKCSPEDTIHCNKAGLRTLPAELAASAVSLNLSNNLLRVLTANTFQNLTFLRSLWLDRNNLTFLYPGTFSALSNLRELDLGWNSRLTHLHDLKALSELNLRKNRIWTIQNDAFAMLNRLGVLDLGHNRISDLPNQLFSGLIQLKTMHLEANRISRIDCSFNSLLNLRKLYLNNNHISSISHTAFSGLEKLQFLHLNKNRLSSLPKHLFAELPKLKYVFLSHNPWSCDCKMLWFPTWMATYKGAVEGMQCAFTGLHNQTLLDFSARAQAGNLY
;
A
#
# COMPACT_ATOMS: atom_id res chain seq x y z
N THR A 1 36.54 -1.75 -40.25
CA THR A 1 35.12 -2.13 -40.06
C THR A 1 35.07 -3.46 -39.32
N VAL A 2 35.11 -3.43 -37.99
CA VAL A 2 34.85 -4.61 -37.15
C VAL A 2 33.95 -4.15 -35.99
N LYS A 3 32.68 -4.47 -36.10
CA LYS A 3 31.71 -4.48 -34.99
C LYS A 3 30.98 -5.81 -35.09
N SER A 4 31.21 -6.71 -34.14
CA SER A 4 30.22 -7.71 -33.76
C SER A 4 30.17 -7.72 -32.24
N ALA A 5 28.99 -7.38 -31.73
CA ALA A 5 28.70 -7.23 -30.33
C ALA A 5 28.66 -8.60 -29.64
N GLN A 6 29.46 -8.79 -28.59
CA GLN A 6 29.23 -9.84 -27.61
C GLN A 6 28.09 -9.39 -26.69
N GLN A 7 26.95 -10.03 -26.89
CA GLN A 7 25.74 -9.91 -26.09
C GLN A 7 26.03 -10.52 -24.71
N TRP A 8 26.03 -9.68 -23.68
CA TRP A 8 26.11 -10.11 -22.29
C TRP A 8 24.76 -10.69 -21.87
N GLN A 9 24.70 -12.00 -21.64
CA GLN A 9 23.57 -12.65 -20.99
C GLN A 9 23.82 -12.69 -19.48
N ALA A 10 22.98 -11.98 -18.71
CA ALA A 10 22.99 -12.01 -17.26
C ALA A 10 22.39 -13.34 -16.76
N GLY A 11 23.20 -14.15 -16.10
CA GLY A 11 22.77 -15.37 -15.39
C GLY A 11 22.57 -15.09 -13.90
N SER A 12 21.53 -15.68 -13.31
CA SER A 12 21.21 -15.63 -11.88
C SER A 12 22.25 -16.38 -11.04
N GLY A 13 22.94 -15.67 -10.15
CA GLY A 13 23.90 -16.23 -9.19
C GLY A 13 23.28 -16.53 -7.83
N CYS A 14 23.83 -17.54 -7.16
CA CYS A 14 23.37 -18.07 -5.87
C CYS A 14 24.24 -17.60 -4.69
N LEU A 15 23.64 -17.50 -3.50
CA LEU A 15 24.38 -17.53 -2.23
C LEU A 15 24.59 -18.99 -1.82
N SER A 16 25.85 -19.44 -1.80
CA SER A 16 26.26 -20.78 -1.35
C SER A 16 26.70 -20.74 0.11
N PRO A 17 26.38 -21.74 0.94
CA PRO A 17 26.94 -21.88 2.28
C PRO A 17 28.34 -22.51 2.15
N LEU A 18 29.39 -21.70 2.04
CA LEU A 18 30.77 -22.20 2.04
C LEU A 18 31.40 -22.03 3.42
N LEU A 19 31.72 -23.19 4.02
CA LEU A 19 32.53 -23.35 5.21
C LEU A 19 33.85 -22.58 5.12
N SER A 20 34.10 -21.74 6.13
CA SER A 20 35.40 -21.31 6.65
C SER A 20 36.45 -20.80 5.66
N ARG A 21 36.59 -19.47 5.56
CA ARG A 21 37.90 -18.79 5.53
C ARG A 21 37.77 -17.29 5.88
N PRO A 22 38.69 -16.72 6.69
CA PRO A 22 38.64 -15.32 7.09
C PRO A 22 39.38 -14.41 6.11
N LEU A 23 38.86 -13.20 5.89
CA LEU A 23 39.57 -11.90 5.77
C LEU A 23 38.72 -10.86 4.99
N PHE A 24 38.36 -9.78 5.69
CA PHE A 24 38.06 -8.42 5.23
C PHE A 24 37.45 -8.21 3.83
N ALA A 25 36.19 -8.57 3.63
CA ALA A 25 35.21 -7.82 2.83
C ALA A 25 33.83 -8.42 3.06
N ALA A 26 32.80 -7.60 3.31
CA ALA A 26 31.43 -8.09 3.26
C ALA A 26 31.15 -8.63 1.84
N PRO A 27 30.63 -9.86 1.67
CA PRO A 27 30.39 -10.41 0.35
C PRO A 27 29.36 -9.52 -0.37
N ARG A 28 29.79 -8.86 -1.46
CA ARG A 28 28.85 -8.28 -2.42
C ARG A 28 28.01 -9.42 -3.01
N CYS A 29 26.78 -9.13 -3.41
CA CYS A 29 25.96 -10.01 -4.25
C CYS A 29 26.60 -10.18 -5.65
N ASN A 30 27.79 -10.76 -5.74
CA ASN A 30 28.49 -11.00 -6.99
C ASN A 30 28.06 -12.35 -7.55
N ALA A 31 27.47 -12.32 -8.74
CA ALA A 31 27.18 -13.49 -9.54
C ALA A 31 28.49 -14.11 -10.04
N SER A 32 28.93 -15.20 -9.43
CA SER A 32 29.94 -16.09 -10.02
C SER A 32 29.88 -17.48 -9.37
N GLU A 33 29.40 -18.47 -10.14
CA GLU A 33 30.09 -19.73 -10.47
C GLU A 33 29.11 -20.87 -10.78
N GLU A 34 29.13 -21.34 -12.02
CA GLU A 34 29.10 -22.77 -12.34
C GLU A 34 29.84 -22.99 -13.67
N ARG A 35 31.06 -23.56 -13.61
CA ARG A 35 31.80 -24.02 -14.80
C ARG A 35 31.55 -25.52 -15.02
N ARG A 36 30.96 -25.82 -16.18
CA ARG A 36 31.10 -27.00 -17.08
C ARG A 36 31.06 -28.45 -16.55
N SER A 37 30.09 -29.21 -17.05
CA SER A 37 30.21 -30.34 -18.02
C SER A 37 28.78 -30.90 -18.22
N GLY A 38 28.14 -30.97 -19.39
CA GLY A 38 28.56 -31.47 -20.69
C GLY A 38 28.20 -32.96 -20.81
N TRP A 39 26.93 -33.32 -21.09
CA TRP A 39 26.51 -34.59 -21.73
C TRP A 39 25.11 -34.46 -22.36
N GLN A 40 24.99 -34.90 -23.61
CA GLN A 40 23.76 -35.06 -24.38
C GLN A 40 23.05 -36.38 -24.03
N SER A 41 21.77 -36.45 -24.41
CA SER A 41 20.96 -37.62 -24.83
C SER A 41 19.87 -38.15 -23.88
N GLU A 42 18.83 -38.64 -24.56
CA GLU A 42 17.47 -38.98 -24.14
C GLU A 42 17.38 -40.21 -23.23
N HIS A 43 16.38 -40.26 -22.33
CA HIS A 43 15.27 -41.22 -22.35
C HIS A 43 14.46 -41.25 -21.03
N ARG A 44 13.22 -41.74 -21.19
CA ARG A 44 12.09 -41.88 -20.28
C ARG A 44 12.39 -42.41 -18.86
N GLY A 45 11.65 -41.84 -17.91
CA GLY A 45 10.85 -42.59 -16.94
C GLY A 45 11.60 -43.37 -15.87
N GLN A 46 11.95 -42.71 -14.76
CA GLN A 46 11.96 -43.28 -13.42
C GLN A 46 12.11 -42.15 -12.39
N SER A 47 11.50 -42.36 -11.23
CA SER A 47 11.58 -41.51 -10.04
C SER A 47 13.02 -41.13 -9.71
N SER A 48 13.40 -39.89 -10.03
CA SER A 48 14.66 -39.28 -9.60
C SER A 48 14.40 -38.32 -8.45
N LEU A 49 15.16 -38.50 -7.38
CA LEU A 49 15.42 -37.48 -6.36
C LEU A 49 15.71 -36.13 -7.04
N PRO A 50 15.32 -34.98 -6.48
CA PRO A 50 15.64 -33.70 -7.09
C PRO A 50 17.15 -33.48 -7.02
N SER A 51 17.83 -33.86 -8.09
CA SER A 51 19.20 -33.48 -8.40
C SER A 51 19.20 -32.02 -8.85
N GLY A 52 19.70 -31.16 -7.98
CA GLY A 52 19.93 -29.75 -8.26
C GLY A 52 19.81 -28.95 -6.97
N ASN A 53 20.94 -28.45 -6.47
CA ASN A 53 20.98 -27.48 -5.37
C ASN A 53 20.24 -26.21 -5.81
N ALA A 54 18.92 -26.20 -5.67
CA ALA A 54 18.10 -25.03 -5.93
C ALA A 54 18.33 -24.03 -4.79
N CYS A 55 18.97 -22.91 -5.12
CA CYS A 55 19.27 -21.87 -4.16
C CYS A 55 17.98 -21.27 -3.61
N ILE A 56 17.88 -21.22 -2.28
CA ILE A 56 16.70 -20.75 -1.54
C ILE A 56 16.39 -19.29 -1.91
N CYS A 57 17.42 -18.49 -2.15
CA CYS A 57 17.32 -17.11 -2.58
C CYS A 57 18.15 -16.85 -3.83
N LYS A 58 17.67 -15.96 -4.69
CA LYS A 58 18.34 -15.52 -5.93
C LYS A 58 18.76 -14.06 -5.77
N CYS A 59 19.93 -13.69 -6.28
CA CYS A 59 20.38 -12.30 -6.28
C CYS A 59 20.24 -11.69 -7.69
N SER A 60 19.80 -10.43 -7.76
CA SER A 60 19.78 -9.63 -8.99
C SER A 60 20.92 -8.59 -8.98
N PRO A 61 21.30 -8.04 -10.15
CA PRO A 61 22.37 -7.05 -10.26
C PRO A 61 22.12 -5.74 -9.51
N GLU A 62 20.86 -5.45 -9.14
CA GLU A 62 20.45 -4.24 -8.42
C GLU A 62 20.57 -4.42 -6.89
N ASP A 63 21.46 -5.30 -6.44
CA ASP A 63 21.61 -5.69 -5.03
C ASP A 63 20.28 -6.12 -4.39
N THR A 64 19.37 -6.70 -5.19
CA THR A 64 18.09 -7.22 -4.72
C THR A 64 18.21 -8.71 -4.44
N ILE A 65 17.86 -9.10 -3.22
CA ILE A 65 17.77 -10.50 -2.82
C ILE A 65 16.32 -10.96 -2.92
N HIS A 66 16.06 -11.96 -3.77
CA HIS A 66 14.76 -12.57 -3.98
C HIS A 66 14.68 -13.93 -3.29
N CYS A 67 13.97 -13.98 -2.17
CA CYS A 67 13.68 -15.18 -1.38
C CYS A 67 12.17 -15.52 -1.40
N ASN A 68 11.45 -15.08 -2.42
CA ASN A 68 9.99 -15.23 -2.48
C ASN A 68 9.58 -16.68 -2.77
N LYS A 69 8.48 -17.14 -2.15
CA LYS A 69 7.94 -18.50 -2.33
C LYS A 69 8.92 -19.62 -1.96
N ALA A 70 9.86 -19.37 -1.06
CA ALA A 70 10.88 -20.32 -0.62
C ALA A 70 10.44 -21.18 0.59
N GLY A 71 9.22 -20.99 1.11
CA GLY A 71 8.71 -21.72 2.26
C GLY A 71 9.36 -21.32 3.60
N LEU A 72 9.96 -20.14 3.66
CA LEU A 72 10.75 -19.67 4.79
C LEU A 72 9.89 -19.47 6.03
N ARG A 73 10.28 -20.07 7.16
CA ARG A 73 9.71 -19.81 8.50
C ARG A 73 10.55 -18.83 9.31
N THR A 74 11.83 -18.73 8.97
CA THR A 74 12.83 -17.81 9.51
C THR A 74 13.67 -17.27 8.36
N LEU A 75 14.38 -16.17 8.59
CA LEU A 75 15.34 -15.68 7.60
C LEU A 75 16.54 -16.65 7.47
N PRO A 76 17.14 -16.78 6.28
CA PRO A 76 18.42 -17.46 6.11
C PRO A 76 19.52 -16.78 6.94
N ALA A 77 20.48 -17.56 7.45
CA ALA A 77 21.53 -17.06 8.36
C ALA A 77 22.45 -16.01 7.72
N GLU A 78 22.62 -16.04 6.39
CA GLU A 78 23.58 -15.22 5.66
C GLU A 78 22.90 -14.51 4.49
N LEU A 79 22.35 -13.32 4.78
CA LEU A 79 21.91 -12.37 3.77
C LEU A 79 23.02 -11.33 3.57
N ALA A 80 23.31 -10.96 2.32
CA ALA A 80 24.35 -9.97 2.03
C ALA A 80 24.00 -8.62 2.68
N ALA A 81 24.86 -8.12 3.57
CA ALA A 81 24.66 -6.86 4.27
C ALA A 81 24.57 -5.65 3.33
N SER A 82 25.11 -5.77 2.11
CA SER A 82 25.04 -4.76 1.06
C SER A 82 23.70 -4.71 0.32
N ALA A 83 22.75 -5.60 0.63
CA ALA A 83 21.47 -5.66 -0.06
C ALA A 83 20.71 -4.32 0.06
N VAL A 84 20.23 -3.84 -1.09
CA VAL A 84 19.42 -2.62 -1.18
C VAL A 84 17.93 -2.96 -1.10
N SER A 85 17.56 -4.13 -1.61
CA SER A 85 16.17 -4.60 -1.61
C SER A 85 16.11 -6.06 -1.20
N LEU A 86 15.11 -6.42 -0.39
CA LEU A 86 14.89 -7.78 0.07
C LEU A 86 13.44 -8.18 -0.13
N ASN A 87 13.24 -9.22 -0.95
CA ASN A 87 11.94 -9.81 -1.21
C ASN A 87 11.79 -11.12 -0.45
N LEU A 88 10.99 -11.09 0.62
CA LEU A 88 10.59 -12.24 1.45
C LEU A 88 9.11 -12.57 1.26
N SER A 89 8.50 -12.10 0.18
CA SER A 89 7.06 -12.26 -0.07
C SER A 89 6.67 -13.72 -0.25
N ASN A 90 5.42 -14.05 0.10
CA ASN A 90 4.86 -15.40 -0.07
C ASN A 90 5.67 -16.48 0.68
N ASN A 91 6.02 -16.22 1.94
CA ASN A 91 6.68 -17.19 2.80
C ASN A 91 5.78 -17.53 4.02
N LEU A 92 6.34 -18.21 5.01
CA LEU A 92 5.65 -18.68 6.21
C LEU A 92 6.15 -17.97 7.47
N LEU A 93 6.72 -16.76 7.33
CA LEU A 93 7.24 -15.98 8.44
C LEU A 93 6.10 -15.63 9.39
N ARG A 94 6.31 -15.82 10.70
CA ARG A 94 5.28 -15.60 11.73
C ARG A 94 5.62 -14.46 12.68
N VAL A 95 6.89 -14.31 13.00
CA VAL A 95 7.40 -13.44 14.05
C VAL A 95 8.72 -12.85 13.57
N LEU A 96 8.88 -11.54 13.73
CA LEU A 96 10.11 -10.81 13.43
C LEU A 96 10.55 -10.06 14.67
N THR A 97 11.81 -10.20 15.06
CA THR A 97 12.42 -9.61 16.26
C THR A 97 13.36 -8.46 15.88
N ALA A 98 13.83 -7.68 16.87
CA ALA A 98 14.80 -6.60 16.67
C ALA A 98 16.08 -7.04 15.95
N ASN A 99 16.50 -8.30 16.16
CA ASN A 99 17.75 -8.82 15.57
C ASN A 99 17.55 -9.35 14.14
N THR A 100 16.31 -9.44 13.65
CA THR A 100 16.01 -10.13 12.38
C THR A 100 16.65 -9.46 11.17
N PHE A 101 16.71 -8.12 11.14
CA PHE A 101 17.30 -7.36 10.04
C PHE A 101 18.51 -6.51 10.46
N GLN A 102 19.14 -6.86 11.60
CA GLN A 102 20.17 -6.03 12.25
C GLN A 102 21.36 -5.69 11.33
N ASN A 103 21.73 -6.60 10.43
CA ASN A 103 22.87 -6.45 9.53
C ASN A 103 22.53 -5.82 8.16
N LEU A 104 21.26 -5.51 7.90
CA LEU A 104 20.78 -5.09 6.57
C LEU A 104 20.54 -3.57 6.52
N THR A 105 21.49 -2.79 7.02
CA THR A 105 21.37 -1.33 7.24
C THR A 105 21.24 -0.51 5.95
N PHE A 106 21.58 -1.09 4.79
CA PHE A 106 21.47 -0.45 3.48
C PHE A 106 20.11 -0.65 2.81
N LEU A 107 19.22 -1.46 3.39
CA LEU A 107 17.91 -1.73 2.79
C LEU A 107 17.09 -0.46 2.63
N ARG A 108 16.52 -0.34 1.44
CA ARG A 108 15.57 0.70 1.03
C ARG A 108 14.18 0.14 0.78
N SER A 109 14.09 -1.09 0.26
CA SER A 109 12.81 -1.77 0.02
C SER A 109 12.79 -3.14 0.69
N LEU A 110 11.74 -3.40 1.47
CA LEU A 110 11.53 -4.66 2.16
C LEU A 110 10.11 -5.15 1.89
N TRP A 111 9.99 -6.27 1.18
CA TRP A 111 8.71 -6.91 0.91
C TRP A 111 8.53 -8.14 1.80
N LEU A 112 7.53 -8.09 2.66
CA LEU A 112 7.12 -9.13 3.61
C LEU A 112 5.66 -9.53 3.36
N ASP A 113 5.09 -9.17 2.21
CA ASP A 113 3.70 -9.44 1.90
C ASP A 113 3.41 -10.94 1.78
N ARG A 114 2.15 -11.31 2.06
CA ARG A 114 1.67 -12.70 1.97
C ARG A 114 2.48 -13.66 2.83
N ASN A 115 2.88 -13.22 4.03
CA ASN A 115 3.39 -14.07 5.09
C ASN A 115 2.30 -14.38 6.12
N ASN A 116 2.69 -14.95 7.26
CA ASN A 116 1.78 -15.25 8.38
C ASN A 116 2.14 -14.42 9.61
N LEU A 117 2.61 -13.18 9.41
CA LEU A 117 3.07 -12.31 10.50
C LEU A 117 1.92 -12.06 11.47
N THR A 118 2.21 -12.27 12.75
CA THR A 118 1.27 -12.13 13.86
C THR A 118 1.58 -10.88 14.68
N PHE A 119 2.86 -10.70 15.00
CA PHE A 119 3.37 -9.63 15.84
C PHE A 119 4.72 -9.16 15.32
N LEU A 120 4.94 -7.86 15.37
CA LEU A 120 6.20 -7.19 15.09
C LEU A 120 6.72 -6.67 16.43
N TYR A 121 7.86 -7.20 16.88
CA TYR A 121 8.42 -6.75 18.15
C TYR A 121 8.89 -5.28 18.04
N PRO A 122 8.83 -4.51 19.14
CA PRO A 122 9.43 -3.19 19.18
C PRO A 122 10.89 -3.23 18.69
N GLY A 123 11.24 -2.27 17.83
CA GLY A 123 12.55 -2.21 17.22
C GLY A 123 12.86 -3.24 16.12
N THR A 124 11.91 -4.06 15.63
CA THR A 124 12.13 -4.98 14.48
C THR A 124 12.80 -4.29 13.27
N PHE A 125 12.46 -3.02 13.01
CA PHE A 125 13.00 -2.26 11.87
C PHE A 125 13.97 -1.15 12.30
N SER A 126 14.41 -1.11 13.56
CA SER A 126 15.22 -0.01 14.09
C SER A 126 16.59 0.13 13.40
N ALA A 127 17.17 -0.99 12.96
CA ALA A 127 18.43 -1.02 12.22
C ALA A 127 18.29 -0.53 10.77
N LEU A 128 17.07 -0.48 10.22
CA LEU A 128 16.79 -0.17 8.81
C LEU A 128 16.63 1.34 8.60
N SER A 129 17.67 2.11 8.91
CA SER A 129 17.65 3.59 8.88
C SER A 129 17.40 4.20 7.50
N ASN A 130 17.67 3.43 6.43
CA ASN A 130 17.48 3.85 5.05
C ASN A 130 16.18 3.33 4.42
N LEU A 131 15.34 2.63 5.17
CA LEU A 131 14.14 2.00 4.65
C LEU A 131 13.16 3.07 4.16
N ARG A 132 12.70 2.91 2.91
CA ARG A 132 11.77 3.82 2.24
C ARG A 132 10.47 3.14 1.94
N GLU A 133 10.51 1.87 1.56
CA GLU A 133 9.36 1.08 1.17
C GLU A 133 9.28 -0.15 2.05
N LEU A 134 8.12 -0.32 2.69
CA LEU A 134 7.81 -1.48 3.50
C LEU A 134 6.46 -2.04 3.09
N ASP A 135 6.46 -3.26 2.54
CA ASP A 135 5.24 -3.99 2.24
C ASP A 135 5.00 -5.09 3.27
N LEU A 136 3.95 -4.90 4.07
CA LEU A 136 3.45 -5.84 5.07
C LEU A 136 2.05 -6.34 4.69
N GLY A 137 1.64 -6.19 3.44
CA GLY A 137 0.32 -6.56 2.97
C GLY A 137 0.03 -8.06 3.11
N TRP A 138 -1.25 -8.43 3.15
CA TRP A 138 -1.69 -9.83 3.18
C TRP A 138 -1.14 -10.68 4.36
N ASN A 139 -0.73 -10.06 5.46
CA ASN A 139 -0.40 -10.73 6.72
C ASN A 139 -1.65 -10.81 7.60
N SER A 140 -2.54 -11.74 7.28
CA SER A 140 -3.88 -11.81 7.89
C SER A 140 -3.91 -11.99 9.42
N ARG A 141 -2.79 -12.23 10.09
CA ARG A 141 -2.74 -12.30 11.57
C ARG A 141 -2.16 -11.04 12.22
N LEU A 142 -1.67 -10.08 11.43
CA LEU A 142 -1.11 -8.83 11.90
C LEU A 142 -2.24 -7.88 12.31
N THR A 143 -2.17 -7.40 13.55
CA THR A 143 -3.22 -6.60 14.18
C THR A 143 -2.75 -5.24 14.70
N HIS A 144 -1.45 -5.07 14.98
CA HIS A 144 -0.86 -3.87 15.57
C HIS A 144 0.44 -3.49 14.86
N LEU A 145 0.81 -2.22 14.95
CA LEU A 145 2.00 -1.63 14.34
C LEU A 145 2.69 -0.72 15.35
N HIS A 146 4.02 -0.82 15.41
CA HIS A 146 4.87 -0.01 16.28
C HIS A 146 6.19 0.32 15.57
N ASP A 147 6.84 1.39 16.01
CA ASP A 147 8.23 1.75 15.67
C ASP A 147 8.59 1.85 14.18
N LEU A 148 7.65 2.26 13.34
CA LEU A 148 7.94 2.58 11.94
C LEU A 148 8.50 4.00 11.84
N LYS A 149 9.69 4.14 11.25
CA LYS A 149 10.37 5.43 11.12
C LYS A 149 10.80 5.69 9.68
N ALA A 150 10.67 6.95 9.27
CA ALA A 150 11.27 7.51 8.06
C ALA A 150 10.91 6.82 6.71
N LEU A 151 9.78 6.12 6.62
CA LEU A 151 9.28 5.52 5.38
C LEU A 151 8.74 6.57 4.41
N SER A 152 8.85 6.28 3.12
CA SER A 152 8.20 6.98 2.01
C SER A 152 6.90 6.28 1.58
N GLU A 153 6.87 4.95 1.63
CA GLU A 153 5.73 4.12 1.25
C GLU A 153 5.53 2.99 2.26
N LEU A 154 4.29 2.83 2.71
CA LEU A 154 3.91 1.80 3.68
C LEU A 154 2.64 1.10 3.20
N ASN A 155 2.77 -0.17 2.87
CA ASN A 155 1.66 -1.02 2.46
C ASN A 155 1.28 -1.97 3.60
N LEU A 156 0.06 -1.81 4.09
CA LEU A 156 -0.57 -2.61 5.15
C LEU A 156 -1.90 -3.22 4.68
N ARG A 157 -2.09 -3.29 3.37
CA ARG A 157 -3.31 -3.77 2.72
C ARG A 157 -3.63 -5.20 3.11
N LYS A 158 -4.93 -5.54 3.22
CA LYS A 158 -5.40 -6.93 3.39
C LYS A 158 -4.81 -7.62 4.64
N ASN A 159 -4.63 -6.87 5.72
CA ASN A 159 -4.34 -7.39 7.06
C ASN A 159 -5.63 -7.57 7.87
N ARG A 160 -5.55 -7.69 9.20
CA ARG A 160 -6.72 -7.68 10.11
C ARG A 160 -6.60 -6.58 11.15
N ILE A 161 -6.01 -5.45 10.77
CA ILE A 161 -5.86 -4.28 11.64
C ILE A 161 -7.26 -3.73 11.93
N TRP A 162 -7.60 -3.61 13.20
CA TRP A 162 -8.90 -3.09 13.65
C TRP A 162 -8.75 -1.84 14.53
N THR A 163 -7.60 -1.68 15.17
CA THR A 163 -7.22 -0.50 15.94
C THR A 163 -5.81 -0.06 15.52
N ILE A 164 -5.55 1.25 15.58
CA ILE A 164 -4.25 1.83 15.33
C ILE A 164 -3.94 2.70 16.55
N GLN A 165 -2.78 2.50 17.16
CA GLN A 165 -2.35 3.33 18.28
C GLN A 165 -2.11 4.77 17.80
N ASN A 166 -2.44 5.74 18.64
CA ASN A 166 -2.40 7.17 18.28
C ASN A 166 -1.04 7.61 17.72
N ASP A 167 0.06 7.05 18.24
CA ASP A 167 1.41 7.44 17.85
C ASP A 167 2.04 6.55 16.77
N ALA A 168 1.30 5.56 16.26
CA ALA A 168 1.83 4.58 15.30
C ALA A 168 2.39 5.24 14.02
N PHE A 169 1.88 6.42 13.67
CA PHE A 169 2.29 7.18 12.49
C PHE A 169 2.98 8.51 12.81
N ALA A 170 3.20 8.82 14.09
CA ALA A 170 3.72 10.13 14.52
C ALA A 170 5.08 10.47 13.89
N MET A 171 5.93 9.46 13.68
CA MET A 171 7.29 9.62 13.17
C MET A 171 7.43 9.45 11.64
N LEU A 172 6.31 9.23 10.92
CA LEU A 172 6.29 8.97 9.49
C LEU A 172 6.17 10.25 8.65
N ASN A 173 6.98 11.25 8.98
CA ASN A 173 6.93 12.59 8.38
C ASN A 173 7.38 12.69 6.91
N ARG A 174 7.94 11.62 6.35
CA ARG A 174 8.34 11.49 4.94
C ARG A 174 7.37 10.65 4.10
N LEU A 175 6.36 10.04 4.75
CA LEU A 175 5.47 9.10 4.09
C LEU A 175 4.62 9.82 3.05
N GLY A 176 4.74 9.38 1.79
CA GLY A 176 3.98 9.88 0.66
C GLY A 176 2.76 9.02 0.35
N VAL A 177 2.84 7.70 0.61
CA VAL A 177 1.76 6.74 0.35
C VAL A 177 1.54 5.85 1.57
N LEU A 178 0.29 5.74 2.00
CA LEU A 178 -0.15 4.84 3.06
C LEU A 178 -1.32 3.99 2.54
N ASP A 179 -1.13 2.67 2.46
CA ASP A 179 -2.19 1.74 2.11
C ASP A 179 -2.68 0.94 3.33
N LEU A 180 -3.87 1.29 3.83
CA LEU A 180 -4.60 0.61 4.89
C LEU A 180 -5.86 -0.10 4.37
N GLY A 181 -6.00 -0.26 3.04
CA GLY A 181 -7.18 -0.84 2.41
C GLY A 181 -7.41 -2.31 2.81
N HIS A 182 -8.66 -2.75 2.77
CA HIS A 182 -9.07 -4.12 3.12
C HIS A 182 -8.63 -4.56 4.52
N ASN A 183 -8.76 -3.69 5.52
CA ASN A 183 -8.55 -4.03 6.93
C ASN A 183 -9.91 -4.10 7.66
N ARG A 184 -9.91 -3.99 8.99
CA ARG A 184 -11.10 -4.03 9.85
C ARG A 184 -11.24 -2.75 10.68
N ILE A 185 -10.66 -1.65 10.22
CA ILE A 185 -10.62 -0.37 10.95
C ILE A 185 -12.04 0.20 11.02
N SER A 186 -12.53 0.47 12.23
CA SER A 186 -13.84 1.09 12.47
C SER A 186 -13.75 2.56 12.85
N ASP A 187 -12.70 2.94 13.57
CA ASP A 187 -12.55 4.26 14.17
C ASP A 187 -11.25 4.92 13.72
N LEU A 188 -11.33 6.22 13.44
CA LEU A 188 -10.20 7.07 13.07
C LEU A 188 -10.07 8.16 14.14
N PRO A 189 -9.36 7.91 15.25
CA PRO A 189 -9.22 8.89 16.32
C PRO A 189 -8.63 10.21 15.81
N ASN A 190 -9.00 11.29 16.51
CA ASN A 190 -8.47 12.62 16.20
C ASN A 190 -6.94 12.59 16.25
N GLN A 191 -6.30 13.31 15.33
CA GLN A 191 -4.85 13.45 15.23
C GLN A 191 -4.06 12.16 14.92
N LEU A 192 -4.71 11.02 14.64
CA LEU A 192 -4.04 9.77 14.27
C LEU A 192 -3.01 9.96 13.13
N PHE A 193 -3.32 10.87 12.20
CA PHE A 193 -2.50 11.15 11.03
C PHE A 193 -1.70 12.45 11.13
N SER A 194 -1.54 13.01 12.33
CA SER A 194 -0.84 14.29 12.56
C SER A 194 0.62 14.29 12.10
N GLY A 195 1.32 13.16 12.24
CA GLY A 195 2.71 12.99 11.79
C GLY A 195 2.88 12.88 10.27
N LEU A 196 1.81 12.64 9.51
CA LEU A 196 1.85 12.32 8.08
C LEU A 196 1.86 13.56 7.17
N ILE A 197 2.69 14.54 7.50
CA ILE A 197 2.69 15.87 6.87
C ILE A 197 3.03 15.87 5.37
N GLN A 198 3.70 14.85 4.85
CA GLN A 198 4.07 14.71 3.42
C GLN A 198 3.14 13.78 2.63
N LEU A 199 2.10 13.24 3.27
CA LEU A 199 1.25 12.23 2.66
C LEU A 199 0.48 12.79 1.47
N LYS A 200 0.54 12.07 0.34
CA LYS A 200 -0.11 12.43 -0.92
C LYS A 200 -1.26 11.49 -1.26
N THR A 201 -1.15 10.22 -0.89
CA THR A 201 -2.14 9.20 -1.21
C THR A 201 -2.44 8.38 0.04
N MET A 202 -3.74 8.25 0.36
CA MET A 202 -4.21 7.42 1.46
C MET A 202 -5.29 6.46 0.96
N HIS A 203 -5.07 5.16 1.17
CA HIS A 203 -6.04 4.12 0.90
C HIS A 203 -6.66 3.62 2.21
N LEU A 204 -7.97 3.80 2.35
CA LEU A 204 -8.79 3.34 3.46
C LEU A 204 -10.00 2.53 2.97
N GLU A 205 -10.05 2.17 1.68
CA GLU A 205 -11.18 1.44 1.13
C GLU A 205 -11.34 0.03 1.74
N ALA A 206 -12.56 -0.51 1.70
CA ALA A 206 -12.86 -1.85 2.21
C ALA A 206 -12.50 -2.03 3.70
N ASN A 207 -12.77 -1.03 4.53
CA ASN A 207 -12.68 -1.09 5.99
C ASN A 207 -14.10 -1.12 6.61
N ARG A 208 -14.23 -0.79 7.90
CA ARG A 208 -15.49 -0.77 8.65
C ARG A 208 -15.81 0.63 9.20
N ILE A 209 -15.25 1.67 8.58
CA ILE A 209 -15.39 3.05 9.04
C ILE A 209 -16.86 3.46 8.91
N SER A 210 -17.45 3.96 10.00
CA SER A 210 -18.86 4.35 10.06
C SER A 210 -19.10 5.85 10.01
N ARG A 211 -18.10 6.65 10.37
CA ARG A 211 -18.17 8.12 10.43
C ARG A 211 -16.82 8.74 10.10
N ILE A 212 -16.85 9.96 9.59
CA ILE A 212 -15.65 10.76 9.37
C ILE A 212 -15.82 12.10 10.08
N ASP A 213 -14.95 12.34 11.06
CA ASP A 213 -14.84 13.60 11.79
C ASP A 213 -13.60 14.36 11.30
N CYS A 214 -12.88 15.10 12.15
CA CYS A 214 -11.73 15.92 11.76
C CYS A 214 -10.39 15.16 11.64
N SER A 215 -10.44 13.84 11.43
CA SER A 215 -9.24 12.97 11.48
C SER A 215 -8.20 13.30 10.39
N PHE A 216 -8.59 13.96 9.30
CA PHE A 216 -7.72 14.24 8.15
C PHE A 216 -7.14 15.65 8.11
N ASN A 217 -7.52 16.55 9.02
CA ASN A 217 -7.21 17.98 8.90
C ASN A 217 -5.70 18.30 8.88
N SER A 218 -4.85 17.40 9.38
CA SER A 218 -3.39 17.55 9.35
C SER A 218 -2.73 17.18 8.01
N LEU A 219 -3.47 16.61 7.06
CA LEU A 219 -2.93 16.05 5.81
C LEU A 219 -2.86 17.09 4.69
N LEU A 220 -2.13 18.17 4.94
CA LEU A 220 -2.05 19.36 4.07
C LEU A 220 -1.51 19.08 2.65
N ASN A 221 -0.86 17.92 2.45
CA ASN A 221 -0.32 17.50 1.17
C ASN A 221 -1.15 16.43 0.45
N LEU A 222 -2.27 16.00 1.04
CA LEU A 222 -3.08 14.91 0.52
C LEU A 222 -3.69 15.29 -0.83
N ARG A 223 -3.58 14.37 -1.79
CA ARG A 223 -4.08 14.53 -3.16
C ARG A 223 -5.15 13.50 -3.50
N LYS A 224 -5.02 12.28 -2.98
CA LYS A 224 -5.95 11.18 -3.25
C LYS A 224 -6.38 10.52 -1.94
N LEU A 225 -7.69 10.42 -1.75
CA LEU A 225 -8.29 9.77 -0.59
C LEU A 225 -9.33 8.75 -1.05
N TYR A 226 -9.06 7.47 -0.75
CA TYR A 226 -9.94 6.35 -1.06
C TYR A 226 -10.65 5.89 0.22
N LEU A 227 -11.98 6.02 0.24
CA LEU A 227 -12.85 5.68 1.39
C LEU A 227 -14.01 4.77 0.97
N ASN A 228 -14.00 4.25 -0.25
CA ASN A 228 -15.07 3.41 -0.77
C ASN A 228 -15.16 2.06 -0.07
N ASN A 229 -16.30 1.38 -0.24
CA ASN A 229 -16.56 0.08 0.37
C ASN A 229 -16.42 0.11 1.91
N ASN A 230 -16.84 1.18 2.56
CA ASN A 230 -16.88 1.28 4.02
C ASN A 230 -18.35 1.24 4.51
N HIS A 231 -18.59 1.65 5.76
CA HIS A 231 -19.92 1.76 6.35
C HIS A 231 -20.27 3.21 6.69
N ILE A 232 -19.65 4.17 5.99
CA ILE A 232 -19.74 5.59 6.34
C ILE A 232 -21.18 6.05 6.16
N SER A 233 -21.83 6.43 7.26
CA SER A 233 -23.20 6.96 7.27
C SER A 233 -23.25 8.47 7.50
N SER A 234 -22.17 9.07 8.02
CA SER A 234 -22.10 10.51 8.28
C SER A 234 -20.68 11.05 8.10
N ILE A 235 -20.59 12.27 7.57
CA ILE A 235 -19.34 13.03 7.42
C ILE A 235 -19.56 14.39 8.08
N SER A 236 -18.67 14.78 8.98
CA SER A 236 -18.68 16.11 9.60
C SER A 236 -18.46 17.21 8.56
N HIS A 237 -19.03 18.39 8.77
CA HIS A 237 -18.81 19.53 7.88
C HIS A 237 -17.35 20.02 7.86
N THR A 238 -16.54 19.66 8.87
CA THR A 238 -15.10 19.99 8.95
C THR A 238 -14.19 18.83 8.54
N ALA A 239 -14.74 17.70 8.10
CA ALA A 239 -13.98 16.46 7.91
C ALA A 239 -12.81 16.55 6.92
N PHE A 240 -12.93 17.45 5.93
CA PHE A 240 -11.94 17.67 4.89
C PHE A 240 -11.37 19.09 4.92
N SER A 241 -11.55 19.81 6.04
CA SER A 241 -11.00 21.14 6.21
C SER A 241 -9.47 21.11 6.13
N GLY A 242 -8.89 22.10 5.45
CA GLY A 242 -7.44 22.19 5.23
C GLY A 242 -6.85 21.24 4.16
N LEU A 243 -7.66 20.37 3.53
CA LEU A 243 -7.20 19.49 2.45
C LEU A 243 -7.10 20.20 1.09
N GLU A 244 -6.41 21.35 1.05
CA GLU A 244 -6.35 22.26 -0.11
C GLU A 244 -5.76 21.64 -1.38
N LYS A 245 -4.97 20.56 -1.23
CA LYS A 245 -4.33 19.84 -2.35
C LYS A 245 -5.11 18.62 -2.81
N LEU A 246 -6.26 18.31 -2.19
CA LEU A 246 -7.06 17.14 -2.53
C LEU A 246 -7.61 17.28 -3.94
N GLN A 247 -7.40 16.26 -4.76
CA GLN A 247 -7.82 16.20 -6.16
C GLN A 247 -8.82 15.08 -6.41
N PHE A 248 -8.75 14.02 -5.61
CA PHE A 248 -9.52 12.80 -5.82
C PHE A 248 -10.10 12.33 -4.48
N LEU A 249 -11.43 12.21 -4.42
CA LEU A 249 -12.17 11.73 -3.26
C LEU A 249 -13.12 10.61 -3.69
N HIS A 250 -12.94 9.43 -3.13
CA HIS A 250 -13.73 8.26 -3.50
C HIS A 250 -14.56 7.75 -2.32
N LEU A 251 -15.88 7.93 -2.40
CA LEU A 251 -16.85 7.60 -1.36
C LEU A 251 -17.90 6.57 -1.82
N ASN A 252 -17.76 5.99 -3.01
CA ASN A 252 -18.69 4.96 -3.49
C ASN A 252 -18.91 3.82 -2.47
N LYS A 253 -20.07 3.16 -2.55
CA LYS A 253 -20.36 1.94 -1.79
C LYS A 253 -20.19 2.18 -0.28
N ASN A 254 -20.88 3.20 0.21
CA ASN A 254 -21.00 3.55 1.63
C ASN A 254 -22.48 3.58 2.01
N ARG A 255 -22.81 4.20 3.15
CA ARG A 255 -24.18 4.29 3.70
C ARG A 255 -24.63 5.76 3.83
N LEU A 256 -24.10 6.65 3.00
CA LEU A 256 -24.38 8.07 3.06
C LEU A 256 -25.78 8.35 2.49
N SER A 257 -26.61 9.04 3.26
CA SER A 257 -27.91 9.54 2.79
C SER A 257 -27.90 11.01 2.43
N SER A 258 -26.93 11.78 2.94
CA SER A 258 -26.77 13.20 2.65
C SER A 258 -25.33 13.65 2.89
N LEU A 259 -24.94 14.80 2.36
CA LEU A 259 -23.66 15.47 2.59
C LEU A 259 -23.88 16.88 3.17
N PRO A 260 -23.03 17.35 4.09
CA PRO A 260 -23.09 18.72 4.59
C PRO A 260 -22.91 19.77 3.46
N LYS A 261 -23.69 20.86 3.52
CA LYS A 261 -23.71 21.95 2.52
C LYS A 261 -22.34 22.53 2.15
N HIS A 262 -21.40 22.54 3.10
CA HIS A 262 -20.09 23.16 2.94
C HIS A 262 -18.94 22.16 2.88
N LEU A 263 -19.23 20.87 2.71
CA LEU A 263 -18.22 19.81 2.75
C LEU A 263 -17.08 20.02 1.73
N PHE A 264 -17.39 20.59 0.57
CA PHE A 264 -16.43 20.81 -0.52
C PHE A 264 -15.94 22.25 -0.63
N ALA A 265 -16.35 23.15 0.26
CA ALA A 265 -16.03 24.58 0.15
C ALA A 265 -14.53 24.87 0.24
N GLU A 266 -13.80 24.09 1.03
CA GLU A 266 -12.35 24.25 1.27
C GLU A 266 -11.47 23.33 0.41
N LEU A 267 -12.00 22.83 -0.72
CA LEU A 267 -11.30 21.89 -1.60
C LEU A 267 -11.08 22.47 -3.01
N PRO A 268 -10.28 23.55 -3.16
CA PRO A 268 -10.15 24.29 -4.42
C PRO A 268 -9.51 23.48 -5.56
N LYS A 269 -8.81 22.38 -5.24
CA LYS A 269 -8.13 21.51 -6.23
C LYS A 269 -8.89 20.22 -6.51
N LEU A 270 -10.09 20.04 -5.96
CA LEU A 270 -10.88 18.83 -6.16
C LEU A 270 -11.26 18.70 -7.63
N LYS A 271 -10.99 17.52 -8.21
CA LYS A 271 -11.24 17.21 -9.62
C LYS A 271 -12.16 16.04 -9.80
N TYR A 272 -12.07 15.02 -8.95
CA TYR A 272 -12.82 13.78 -9.10
C TYR A 272 -13.50 13.42 -7.78
N VAL A 273 -14.82 13.28 -7.82
CA VAL A 273 -15.63 12.87 -6.67
C VAL A 273 -16.50 11.69 -7.06
N PHE A 274 -16.36 10.57 -6.34
CA PHE A 274 -17.13 9.35 -6.60
C PHE A 274 -18.12 9.11 -5.45
N LEU A 275 -19.41 9.15 -5.75
CA LEU A 275 -20.53 9.07 -4.81
C LEU A 275 -21.52 7.92 -5.10
N SER A 276 -21.31 7.16 -6.16
CA SER A 276 -22.14 6.02 -6.60
C SER A 276 -22.37 4.98 -5.50
N HIS A 277 -23.52 4.30 -5.54
CA HIS A 277 -23.86 3.23 -4.58
C HIS A 277 -23.90 3.71 -3.11
N ASN A 278 -24.66 4.79 -2.87
CA ASN A 278 -25.01 5.28 -1.54
C ASN A 278 -26.53 5.55 -1.52
N PRO A 279 -27.21 5.37 -0.38
CA PRO A 279 -28.66 5.55 -0.24
C PRO A 279 -29.05 7.04 -0.13
N TRP A 280 -28.73 7.83 -1.17
CA TRP A 280 -28.96 9.29 -1.17
C TRP A 280 -30.45 9.66 -1.02
N SER A 281 -30.74 10.56 -0.09
CA SER A 281 -32.05 11.20 0.08
C SER A 281 -32.04 12.57 -0.59
N CYS A 282 -32.91 12.77 -1.57
CA CYS A 282 -33.01 14.02 -2.31
C CYS A 282 -34.07 14.93 -1.66
N ASP A 283 -33.77 15.38 -0.43
CA ASP A 283 -34.62 16.24 0.39
C ASP A 283 -33.97 17.62 0.67
N CYS A 284 -34.53 18.38 1.62
CA CYS A 284 -34.05 19.71 1.96
C CYS A 284 -32.56 19.78 2.35
N LYS A 285 -31.97 18.68 2.85
CA LYS A 285 -30.54 18.61 3.22
C LYS A 285 -29.62 18.61 2.00
N MET A 286 -30.13 18.14 0.85
CA MET A 286 -29.35 17.97 -0.38
C MET A 286 -29.65 19.03 -1.45
N LEU A 287 -30.55 19.99 -1.18
CA LEU A 287 -30.93 21.07 -2.11
C LEU A 287 -29.76 21.91 -2.63
N TRP A 288 -28.65 21.97 -1.89
CA TRP A 288 -27.46 22.72 -2.29
C TRP A 288 -26.66 22.03 -3.40
N PHE A 289 -26.77 20.71 -3.52
CA PHE A 289 -25.87 19.90 -4.34
C PHE A 289 -26.00 20.17 -5.84
N PRO A 290 -27.21 20.31 -6.42
CA PRO A 290 -27.35 20.69 -7.83
C PRO A 290 -26.73 22.06 -8.14
N THR A 291 -26.91 23.04 -7.26
CA THR A 291 -26.30 24.37 -7.42
C THR A 291 -24.78 24.29 -7.37
N TRP A 292 -24.22 23.49 -6.46
CA TRP A 292 -22.79 23.24 -6.42
C TRP A 292 -22.30 22.56 -7.71
N MET A 293 -22.98 21.50 -8.19
CA MET A 293 -22.63 20.81 -9.44
C MET A 293 -22.66 21.72 -10.65
N ALA A 294 -23.61 22.67 -10.74
CA ALA A 294 -23.69 23.62 -11.85
C ALA A 294 -22.45 24.53 -11.95
N THR A 295 -21.75 24.77 -10.83
CA THR A 295 -20.54 25.60 -10.78
C THR A 295 -19.24 24.79 -10.76
N TYR A 296 -19.31 23.51 -10.39
CA TYR A 296 -18.16 22.64 -10.24
C TYR A 296 -17.61 22.20 -11.60
N LYS A 297 -16.30 22.41 -11.81
CA LYS A 297 -15.63 22.12 -13.08
C LYS A 297 -15.00 20.71 -13.16
N GLY A 298 -15.03 19.97 -12.05
CA GLY A 298 -14.51 18.60 -11.99
C GLY A 298 -15.54 17.56 -12.43
N ALA A 299 -15.13 16.30 -12.41
CA ALA A 299 -16.00 15.16 -12.63
C ALA A 299 -16.60 14.66 -11.31
N VAL A 300 -17.90 14.41 -11.33
CA VAL A 300 -18.64 13.76 -10.25
C VAL A 300 -19.28 12.50 -10.83
N GLU A 301 -19.05 11.36 -10.19
CA GLU A 301 -19.70 10.11 -10.55
C GLU A 301 -20.72 9.72 -9.48
N GLY A 302 -21.93 9.37 -9.92
CA GLY A 302 -23.02 8.96 -9.05
C GLY A 302 -23.74 10.13 -8.40
N MET A 303 -24.75 9.79 -7.58
CA MET A 303 -25.70 10.73 -6.98
C MET A 303 -26.47 11.57 -8.00
N GLN A 304 -27.63 11.06 -8.41
CA GLN A 304 -28.59 11.81 -9.22
C GLN A 304 -29.74 12.23 -8.30
N CYS A 305 -29.78 13.51 -7.94
CA CYS A 305 -30.93 14.07 -7.23
C CYS A 305 -31.77 14.93 -8.15
N ALA A 306 -33.04 14.53 -8.31
CA ALA A 306 -34.07 15.34 -8.93
C ALA A 306 -34.88 16.00 -7.81
N PHE A 307 -34.82 17.33 -7.73
CA PHE A 307 -35.68 18.11 -6.84
C PHE A 307 -36.80 18.65 -7.70
N THR A 308 -37.96 17.99 -7.67
CA THR A 308 -39.14 18.57 -8.30
C THR A 308 -39.57 19.75 -7.44
N GLY A 309 -39.65 20.93 -8.07
CA GLY A 309 -40.17 22.12 -7.40
C GLY A 309 -41.52 21.78 -6.80
N LEU A 310 -41.68 22.07 -5.50
CA LEU A 310 -42.93 22.04 -4.73
C LEU A 310 -44.13 21.44 -5.50
N HIS A 311 -44.23 20.11 -5.50
CA HIS A 311 -45.43 19.28 -5.69
C HIS A 311 -45.11 17.93 -6.39
N ASN A 312 -44.93 16.90 -5.56
CA ASN A 312 -45.57 15.59 -5.65
C ASN A 312 -45.58 14.72 -6.93
N GLN A 313 -44.77 14.97 -7.97
CA GLN A 313 -44.63 13.98 -9.06
C GLN A 313 -43.20 13.89 -9.59
N THR A 314 -42.59 12.72 -9.47
CA THR A 314 -41.32 12.33 -10.07
C THR A 314 -41.49 12.03 -11.55
N LEU A 315 -40.78 12.75 -12.43
CA LEU A 315 -40.48 12.32 -13.80
C LEU A 315 -39.10 12.86 -14.23
N LEU A 316 -38.34 11.94 -14.84
CA LEU A 316 -36.96 12.09 -15.31
C LEU A 316 -36.86 13.01 -16.53
N ASP A 317 -35.78 13.78 -16.63
CA ASP A 317 -34.77 13.66 -17.71
C ASP A 317 -33.65 14.67 -17.49
N PHE A 318 -32.39 14.20 -17.53
CA PHE A 318 -31.28 15.00 -18.05
C PHE A 318 -30.28 14.04 -18.65
N SER A 319 -30.24 14.00 -19.98
CA SER A 319 -29.14 13.49 -20.79
C SER A 319 -27.81 14.10 -20.33
N ALA A 320 -27.17 13.49 -19.34
CA ALA A 320 -25.84 13.87 -18.89
C ALA A 320 -24.81 13.27 -19.86
N ARG A 321 -23.94 14.13 -20.40
CA ARG A 321 -22.67 13.70 -20.98
C ARG A 321 -21.89 12.93 -19.92
N ALA A 322 -22.04 11.61 -19.91
CA ALA A 322 -21.06 10.71 -19.34
C ALA A 322 -19.81 10.77 -20.24
N GLN A 323 -18.85 11.64 -19.92
CA GLN A 323 -17.46 11.36 -20.26
C GLN A 323 -16.86 10.50 -19.16
N ALA A 324 -17.37 9.27 -19.05
CA ALA A 324 -16.61 8.17 -18.49
C ALA A 324 -15.57 7.78 -19.55
N GLY A 325 -14.46 8.52 -19.59
CA GLY A 325 -13.25 7.99 -20.19
C GLY A 325 -12.79 6.84 -19.31
N ASN A 326 -12.75 5.63 -19.87
CA ASN A 326 -12.13 4.46 -19.26
C ASN A 326 -10.79 4.84 -18.62
N LEU A 327 -10.75 4.90 -17.30
CA LEU A 327 -9.52 4.96 -16.53
C LEU A 327 -9.51 3.70 -15.67
N TYR A 328 -8.89 2.67 -16.25
CA TYR A 328 -8.46 1.45 -15.55
C TYR A 328 -7.39 1.76 -14.50
#